data_AF-A0A9N9RYG4-F1
#
_entry.id   AF-A0A9N9RYG4-F1
#
_cell.length_a   1.000
_cell.length_b   1.000
_cell.length_c   1.000
_cell.angle_alpha   90.00
_cell.angle_beta   90.00
_cell.angle_gamma   90.00
#
_symmetry.space_group_name_H-M   'P 1'
#
loop_
_entity.id
_entity.type
_entity.pdbx_description
1 polymer ?
#
loop_
_entity_poly.entity_id
_entity_poly.type
_entity_poly.pdbx_seq_one_letter_code
_entity_poly.pdbx_strand_id
1 'polypeptide(L)'
;MKCFIVIVCLVEIVLGAPAEQSIAEQTQQTIAKIQENAQEAVKKINTQLLEVSGASNNVDLLSRFQTGAESYAKNIKGVADQLSTQATENKQGVDAIIKNVATQLSESAAKLLANNDQTKVTQLRSTFQNVIDQADSLNTRLQTEGTNIQSIFADTLSKLYENTLSAAKNVAQQIDAAQAPKTT
;
A
#
# COMPACT_ATOMS: atom_id res chain seq x y z
N MET A 1 -67.41 3.46 -5.18
CA MET A 1 -67.13 4.81 -5.72
C MET A 1 -66.08 5.48 -4.84
N LYS A 2 -65.10 6.09 -5.52
CA LYS A 2 -64.24 7.22 -5.11
C LYS A 2 -63.10 6.97 -4.10
N CYS A 3 -61.91 6.89 -4.68
CA CYS A 3 -60.62 7.28 -4.12
C CYS A 3 -60.60 8.73 -3.62
N PHE A 4 -59.79 9.05 -2.62
CA PHE A 4 -59.10 10.34 -2.50
C PHE A 4 -57.75 10.16 -1.79
N ILE A 5 -56.68 10.48 -2.52
CA ILE A 5 -55.32 10.72 -2.03
C ILE A 5 -55.28 12.17 -1.54
N VAL A 6 -54.69 12.44 -0.38
CA VAL A 6 -54.04 13.71 -0.08
C VAL A 6 -52.74 13.42 0.69
N ILE A 7 -51.64 13.55 -0.04
CA ILE A 7 -50.30 13.80 0.46
C ILE A 7 -50.25 15.29 0.87
N VAL A 8 -49.37 15.66 1.80
CA VAL A 8 -48.46 16.82 1.77
C VAL A 8 -48.35 17.55 3.12
N CYS A 9 -47.08 17.83 3.48
CA CYS A 9 -46.54 18.72 4.52
C CYS A 9 -46.26 18.13 5.92
N LEU A 10 -45.21 17.30 6.00
CA LEU A 10 -44.25 17.35 7.11
C LEU A 10 -42.92 17.86 6.55
N VAL A 11 -42.75 19.18 6.58
CA VAL A 11 -41.51 19.86 6.24
C VAL A 11 -40.99 20.52 7.51
N GLU A 12 -39.69 20.29 7.75
CA GLU A 12 -38.77 21.09 8.56
C GLU A 12 -38.78 20.93 10.08
N ILE A 13 -38.12 19.86 10.55
CA ILE A 13 -36.99 19.99 11.49
C ILE A 13 -35.87 19.02 11.02
N VAL A 14 -35.08 19.44 10.04
CA VAL A 14 -33.78 18.81 9.73
C VAL A 14 -32.77 19.40 10.72
N LEU A 15 -32.80 18.90 11.96
CA LEU A 15 -31.65 18.97 12.85
C LEU A 15 -30.69 17.89 12.37
N GLY A 16 -29.71 18.31 11.56
CA GLY A 16 -28.65 17.46 11.04
C GLY A 16 -27.82 16.85 12.18
N ALA A 17 -28.23 15.69 12.66
CA ALA A 17 -27.28 14.74 13.21
C ALA A 17 -26.31 14.37 12.08
N PRO A 18 -24.98 14.36 12.30
CA PRO A 18 -24.08 13.84 11.29
C PRO A 18 -24.52 12.41 11.00
N ALA A 19 -24.80 12.10 9.73
CA ALA A 19 -25.09 10.74 9.32
C ALA A 19 -23.95 9.85 9.84
N GLU A 20 -24.28 8.83 10.63
CA GLU A 20 -23.30 7.82 11.02
C GLU A 20 -22.68 7.29 9.74
N GLN A 21 -21.38 7.54 9.56
CA GLN A 21 -20.64 7.04 8.41
C GLN A 21 -20.82 5.53 8.36
N SER A 22 -21.19 5.01 7.19
CA SER A 22 -21.26 3.58 7.00
C SER A 22 -19.88 2.94 7.19
N ILE A 23 -19.86 1.66 7.58
CA ILE A 23 -18.59 0.90 7.75
C ILE A 23 -17.74 0.97 6.47
N ALA A 24 -18.38 0.92 5.29
CA ALA A 24 -17.70 1.04 4.00
C ALA A 24 -17.01 2.40 3.80
N GLU A 25 -17.64 3.50 4.22
CA GLU A 25 -17.06 4.84 4.14
C GLU A 25 -15.90 5.02 5.13
N GLN A 26 -16.01 4.47 6.34
CA GLN A 26 -14.92 4.48 7.33
C GLN A 26 -13.71 3.67 6.84
N THR A 27 -13.95 2.50 6.23
CA THR A 27 -12.89 1.69 5.62
C THR A 27 -12.20 2.44 4.47
N GLN A 28 -12.96 3.13 3.60
CA GLN A 28 -12.37 3.95 2.53
C GLN A 28 -11.51 5.10 3.07
N GLN A 29 -11.99 5.84 4.07
CA GLN A 29 -11.21 6.93 4.67
C GLN A 29 -9.92 6.42 5.33
N THR A 30 -9.99 5.25 5.98
CA THR A 30 -8.82 4.61 6.58
C THR A 30 -7.80 4.21 5.53
N ILE A 31 -8.22 3.53 4.46
CA ILE A 31 -7.34 3.14 3.35
C ILE A 31 -6.72 4.37 2.69
N ALA A 32 -7.51 5.43 2.42
CA ALA A 32 -7.01 6.66 1.81
C ALA A 32 -5.92 7.32 2.65
N LYS A 33 -6.11 7.38 3.99
CA LYS A 33 -5.09 7.92 4.89
C LYS A 33 -3.82 7.08 4.92
N ILE A 34 -3.94 5.74 4.93
CA ILE A 34 -2.78 4.85 4.92
C ILE A 34 -2.04 4.95 3.58
N GLN A 35 -2.78 5.03 2.47
CA GLN A 35 -2.25 5.25 1.12
C GLN A 35 -1.43 6.54 1.04
N GLU A 36 -1.97 7.67 1.48
CA GLU A 36 -1.27 8.97 1.49
C GLU A 36 0.04 8.90 2.29
N ASN A 37 -0.01 8.33 3.50
CA ASN A 37 1.18 8.16 4.34
C ASN A 37 2.24 7.26 3.69
N ALA A 38 1.81 6.19 3.02
CA ALA A 38 2.71 5.28 2.33
C ALA A 38 3.37 5.96 1.13
N GLN A 39 2.62 6.71 0.33
CA GLN A 39 3.14 7.51 -0.79
C GLN A 39 4.16 8.56 -0.33
N GLU A 40 3.84 9.29 0.75
CA GLU A 40 4.76 10.29 1.32
C GLU A 40 6.05 9.64 1.84
N ALA A 41 5.94 8.52 2.57
CA ALA A 41 7.09 7.78 3.08
C ALA A 41 7.97 7.24 1.94
N VAL A 42 7.37 6.71 0.87
CA VAL A 42 8.09 6.23 -0.32
C VAL A 42 8.80 7.36 -1.04
N LYS A 43 8.15 8.52 -1.22
CA LYS A 43 8.78 9.71 -1.81
C LYS A 43 9.98 10.19 -0.99
N LYS A 44 9.81 10.25 0.34
CA LYS A 44 10.88 10.66 1.26
C LYS A 44 12.06 9.69 1.20
N ILE A 45 11.81 8.39 1.32
CA ILE A 45 12.90 7.40 1.34
C ILE A 45 13.60 7.31 -0.01
N ASN A 46 12.88 7.45 -1.13
CA ASN A 46 13.49 7.47 -2.46
C ASN A 46 14.46 8.65 -2.64
N THR A 47 14.16 9.79 -2.01
CA THR A 47 15.03 10.97 -1.97
C THR A 47 16.27 10.70 -1.11
N GLN A 48 16.08 10.17 0.11
CA GLN A 48 17.19 9.84 1.01
C GLN A 48 18.11 8.76 0.43
N LEU A 49 17.56 7.74 -0.22
CA LEU A 49 18.35 6.67 -0.86
C LEU A 49 19.19 7.22 -2.04
N LEU A 50 18.69 8.22 -2.77
CA LEU A 50 19.48 8.90 -3.81
C LEU A 50 20.69 9.61 -3.21
N GLU A 51 20.49 10.38 -2.15
CA GLU A 51 21.55 11.11 -1.45
C GLU A 51 22.63 10.17 -0.90
N VAL A 52 22.23 9.02 -0.35
CA VAL A 52 23.15 8.06 0.25
C VAL A 52 23.83 7.15 -0.80
N SER A 53 23.18 6.90 -1.94
CA SER A 53 23.79 6.13 -3.03
C SER A 53 25.04 6.81 -3.64
N GLY A 54 25.18 8.13 -3.47
CA GLY A 54 26.40 8.87 -3.81
C GLY A 54 27.55 8.72 -2.78
N ALA A 55 27.27 8.18 -1.59
CA ALA A 55 28.23 7.94 -0.52
C ALA A 55 28.66 6.46 -0.51
N SER A 56 29.41 6.06 -1.55
CA SER A 56 29.61 4.69 -2.04
C SER A 56 30.21 3.64 -1.08
N ASN A 57 30.54 3.96 0.18
CA ASN A 57 31.47 3.16 0.99
C ASN A 57 30.94 2.68 2.37
N ASN A 58 29.64 2.78 2.68
CA ASN A 58 29.12 2.32 3.97
C ASN A 58 28.60 0.87 3.93
N VAL A 59 29.51 -0.10 4.10
CA VAL A 59 29.22 -1.54 4.10
C VAL A 59 28.19 -1.93 5.17
N ASP A 60 28.25 -1.32 6.35
CA ASP A 60 27.29 -1.58 7.45
C ASP A 60 25.88 -1.14 7.07
N LEU A 61 25.75 -0.01 6.38
CA LEU A 61 24.47 0.47 5.87
C LEU A 61 23.92 -0.48 4.79
N LEU A 62 24.76 -0.95 3.86
CA LEU A 62 24.35 -1.90 2.83
C LEU A 62 23.84 -3.22 3.44
N SER A 63 24.49 -3.73 4.48
CA SER A 63 24.05 -4.94 5.19
C SER A 63 22.68 -4.74 5.90
N ARG A 64 22.46 -3.57 6.50
CA ARG A 64 21.17 -3.21 7.13
C ARG A 64 20.06 -3.08 6.09
N PHE A 65 20.34 -2.47 4.94
CA PHE A 65 19.41 -2.40 3.83
C PHE A 65 19.07 -3.78 3.29
N GLN A 66 20.05 -4.68 3.22
CA GLN A 66 19.82 -6.04 2.78
C GLN A 66 18.81 -6.78 3.67
N THR A 67 19.00 -6.72 4.99
CA THR A 67 18.09 -7.36 5.95
C THR A 67 16.67 -6.78 5.85
N GLY A 68 16.57 -5.44 5.77
CA GLY A 68 15.28 -4.75 5.60
C GLY A 68 14.59 -5.07 4.27
N ALA A 69 15.34 -5.11 3.17
CA ALA A 69 14.84 -5.44 1.84
C ALA A 69 14.35 -6.90 1.76
N GLU A 70 15.05 -7.84 2.40
CA GLU A 70 14.63 -9.25 2.46
C GLU A 70 13.34 -9.42 3.26
N SER A 71 13.21 -8.73 4.40
CA SER A 71 11.97 -8.74 5.19
C SER A 71 10.81 -8.12 4.40
N TYR A 72 11.04 -6.99 3.74
CA TYR A 72 10.03 -6.35 2.91
C TYR A 72 9.62 -7.23 1.72
N ALA A 73 10.57 -7.85 1.02
CA ALA A 73 10.30 -8.78 -0.07
C ALA A 73 9.43 -9.97 0.36
N LYS A 74 9.70 -10.55 1.54
CA LYS A 74 8.87 -11.63 2.12
C LYS A 74 7.44 -11.16 2.39
N ASN A 75 7.27 -9.96 2.94
CA ASN A 75 5.95 -9.41 3.23
C ASN A 75 5.16 -9.12 1.95
N ILE A 76 5.79 -8.52 0.93
CA ILE A 76 5.17 -8.27 -0.38
C ILE A 76 4.72 -9.59 -1.02
N LYS A 77 5.59 -10.62 -1.00
CA LYS A 77 5.26 -11.95 -1.52
C LYS A 77 4.06 -12.55 -0.79
N GLY A 78 4.02 -12.47 0.54
CA GLY A 78 2.87 -12.95 1.31
C GLY A 78 1.56 -12.26 0.94
N VAL A 79 1.59 -10.94 0.67
CA VAL A 79 0.41 -10.21 0.19
C VAL A 79 0.02 -10.65 -1.24
N ALA A 80 0.99 -10.89 -2.12
CA ALA A 80 0.73 -11.39 -3.47
C ALA A 80 0.06 -12.78 -3.45
N ASP A 81 0.50 -13.66 -2.55
CA ASP A 81 -0.10 -14.99 -2.37
C ASP A 81 -1.55 -14.87 -1.83
N GLN A 82 -1.79 -13.95 -0.89
CA GLN A 82 -3.14 -13.65 -0.38
C GLN A 82 -4.07 -13.10 -1.48
N LEU A 83 -3.59 -12.15 -2.28
CA LEU A 83 -4.32 -11.61 -3.42
C LEU A 83 -4.71 -12.70 -4.42
N SER A 84 -3.76 -13.58 -4.77
CA SER A 84 -4.01 -14.69 -5.69
C SER A 84 -5.04 -15.69 -5.15
N THR A 85 -5.02 -15.94 -3.84
CA THR A 85 -5.98 -16.82 -3.15
C THR A 85 -7.37 -16.21 -3.17
N GLN A 86 -7.51 -14.97 -2.72
CA GLN A 86 -8.79 -14.25 -2.71
C GLN A 86 -9.38 -14.09 -4.12
N ALA A 87 -8.55 -13.86 -5.14
CA ALA A 87 -9.00 -13.80 -6.54
C ALA A 87 -9.61 -15.13 -7.02
N THR A 88 -8.94 -16.24 -6.69
CA THR A 88 -9.39 -17.59 -7.06
C THR A 88 -10.71 -17.95 -6.37
N GLU A 89 -10.85 -17.58 -5.10
CA GLU A 89 -12.06 -17.85 -4.30
C GLU A 89 -13.26 -17.02 -4.75
N ASN A 90 -13.05 -15.76 -5.14
CA ASN A 90 -14.15 -14.82 -5.35
C ASN A 90 -14.71 -14.78 -6.78
N LYS A 91 -14.07 -15.38 -7.80
CA LYS A 91 -14.57 -15.53 -9.20
C LYS A 91 -15.22 -14.30 -9.89
N GLN A 92 -15.16 -13.10 -9.30
CA GLN A 92 -15.97 -11.93 -9.66
C GLN A 92 -15.31 -11.00 -10.69
N GLY A 93 -14.77 -11.54 -11.79
CA GLY A 93 -14.30 -10.72 -12.93
C GLY A 93 -13.02 -9.89 -12.70
N VAL A 94 -12.56 -9.73 -11.46
CA VAL A 94 -11.32 -9.04 -11.08
C VAL A 94 -10.07 -9.93 -11.06
N ASP A 95 -10.24 -11.22 -11.35
CA ASP A 95 -9.19 -12.25 -11.26
C ASP A 95 -7.94 -11.93 -12.08
N ALA A 96 -8.10 -11.47 -13.32
CA ALA A 96 -6.97 -11.14 -14.19
C ALA A 96 -6.14 -9.96 -13.66
N ILE A 97 -6.79 -8.98 -13.04
CA ILE A 97 -6.16 -7.76 -12.54
C ILE A 97 -5.41 -8.08 -11.25
N ILE A 98 -6.05 -8.81 -10.35
CA ILE A 98 -5.44 -9.24 -9.09
C ILE A 98 -4.25 -10.17 -9.36
N LYS A 99 -4.37 -11.10 -10.32
CA LYS A 99 -3.26 -11.95 -10.74
C LYS A 99 -2.10 -11.16 -11.32
N ASN A 100 -2.38 -10.12 -12.12
CA ASN A 100 -1.34 -9.25 -12.66
C ASN A 100 -0.60 -8.51 -11.51
N VAL A 101 -1.35 -7.87 -10.61
CA VAL A 101 -0.79 -7.20 -9.43
C VAL A 101 0.03 -8.17 -8.58
N ALA A 102 -0.50 -9.35 -8.26
CA ALA A 102 0.22 -10.36 -7.50
C ALA A 102 1.51 -10.83 -8.19
N THR A 103 1.49 -10.97 -9.52
CA THR A 103 2.68 -11.31 -10.30
C THR A 103 3.72 -10.21 -10.21
N GLN A 104 3.35 -8.95 -10.42
CA GLN A 104 4.28 -7.81 -10.34
C GLN A 104 4.87 -7.61 -8.93
N LEU A 105 4.06 -7.83 -7.90
CA LEU A 105 4.51 -7.83 -6.50
C LEU A 105 5.53 -8.96 -6.25
N SER A 106 5.24 -10.17 -6.74
CA SER A 106 6.13 -11.33 -6.62
C SER A 106 7.45 -11.12 -7.37
N GLU A 107 7.41 -10.54 -8.57
CA GLU A 107 8.61 -10.18 -9.33
C GLU A 107 9.43 -9.11 -8.62
N SER A 108 8.79 -8.10 -8.04
CA SER A 108 9.47 -7.04 -7.27
C SER A 108 10.14 -7.61 -6.01
N ALA A 109 9.50 -8.56 -5.34
CA ALA A 109 10.08 -9.30 -4.23
C ALA A 109 11.27 -10.17 -4.68
N ALA A 110 11.13 -10.91 -5.78
CA ALA A 110 12.19 -11.76 -6.32
C ALA A 110 13.43 -10.94 -6.72
N LYS A 111 13.26 -9.77 -7.33
CA LYS A 111 14.35 -8.85 -7.69
C LYS A 111 15.16 -8.40 -6.47
N LEU A 112 14.50 -8.13 -5.34
CA LEU A 112 15.17 -7.75 -4.08
C LEU A 112 15.96 -8.92 -3.47
N LEU A 113 15.46 -10.14 -3.62
CA LEU A 113 16.09 -11.35 -3.07
C LEU A 113 17.25 -11.86 -3.92
N ALA A 114 17.25 -11.61 -5.23
CA ALA A 114 18.19 -12.21 -6.17
C ALA A 114 19.60 -11.57 -6.21
N ASN A 115 19.79 -10.34 -5.70
CA ASN A 115 21.06 -9.62 -5.84
C ASN A 115 21.70 -9.32 -4.49
N ASN A 116 23.00 -9.58 -4.32
CA ASN A 116 23.79 -9.29 -3.12
C ASN A 116 24.73 -8.08 -3.28
N ASP A 117 24.48 -7.20 -4.25
CA ASP A 117 25.46 -6.18 -4.68
C ASP A 117 24.93 -4.74 -4.56
N GLN A 118 25.78 -3.74 -4.86
CA GLN A 118 25.51 -2.29 -4.83
C GLN A 118 24.21 -1.85 -5.54
N THR A 119 23.68 -2.67 -6.45
CA THR A 119 22.40 -2.42 -7.15
C THR A 119 21.17 -2.54 -6.24
N LYS A 120 21.29 -3.14 -5.04
CA LYS A 120 20.18 -3.29 -4.08
C LYS A 120 19.51 -1.97 -3.69
N VAL A 121 20.26 -0.87 -3.56
CA VAL A 121 19.68 0.44 -3.22
C VAL A 121 18.74 0.93 -4.33
N THR A 122 19.19 0.83 -5.59
CA THR A 122 18.38 1.18 -6.76
C THR A 122 17.17 0.25 -6.89
N GLN A 123 17.36 -1.05 -6.63
CA GLN A 123 16.28 -2.03 -6.66
C GLN A 123 15.25 -1.79 -5.56
N LEU A 124 15.69 -1.53 -4.33
CA LEU A 124 14.82 -1.19 -3.20
C LEU A 124 13.97 0.04 -3.49
N ARG A 125 14.58 1.08 -4.05
CA ARG A 125 13.88 2.28 -4.52
C ARG A 125 12.80 1.94 -5.56
N SER A 126 13.16 1.16 -6.58
CA SER A 126 12.22 0.75 -7.62
C SER A 126 11.10 -0.14 -7.09
N THR A 127 11.39 -1.01 -6.12
CA THR A 127 10.38 -1.89 -5.52
C THR A 127 9.39 -1.09 -4.66
N PHE A 128 9.85 -0.14 -3.87
CA PHE A 128 8.95 0.75 -3.13
C PHE A 128 7.98 1.47 -4.05
N GLN A 129 8.48 2.03 -5.16
CA GLN A 129 7.63 2.72 -6.14
C GLN A 129 6.65 1.74 -6.81
N ASN A 130 7.15 0.61 -7.31
CA ASN A 130 6.31 -0.38 -8.00
C ASN A 130 5.19 -0.90 -7.09
N VAL A 131 5.46 -1.19 -5.82
CA VAL A 131 4.44 -1.69 -4.88
C VAL A 131 3.34 -0.67 -4.66
N ILE A 132 3.67 0.61 -4.51
CA ILE A 132 2.68 1.69 -4.43
C ILE A 132 1.86 1.80 -5.72
N ASP A 133 2.52 1.82 -6.87
CA ASP A 133 1.82 1.94 -8.16
C ASP A 133 0.85 0.76 -8.38
N GLN A 134 1.24 -0.45 -7.98
CA GLN A 134 0.37 -1.62 -8.02
C GLN A 134 -0.77 -1.55 -7.01
N ALA A 135 -0.52 -1.03 -5.81
CA ALA A 135 -1.54 -0.79 -4.79
C ALA A 135 -2.60 0.22 -5.28
N ASP A 136 -2.14 1.34 -5.84
CA ASP A 136 -2.97 2.42 -6.36
C ASP A 136 -3.82 1.94 -7.55
N SER A 137 -3.20 1.19 -8.47
CA SER A 137 -3.87 0.56 -9.61
C SER A 137 -4.96 -0.42 -9.15
N LEU A 138 -4.65 -1.28 -8.17
CA LEU A 138 -5.61 -2.20 -7.58
C LEU A 138 -6.76 -1.45 -6.91
N ASN A 139 -6.47 -0.44 -6.07
CA ASN A 139 -7.48 0.36 -5.38
C ASN A 139 -8.44 1.03 -6.37
N THR A 140 -7.90 1.70 -7.38
CA THR A 140 -8.68 2.39 -8.43
C THR A 140 -9.60 1.41 -9.15
N ARG A 141 -9.11 0.21 -9.46
CA ARG A 141 -9.92 -0.79 -10.12
C ARG A 141 -11.00 -1.35 -9.21
N LEU A 142 -10.68 -1.68 -7.97
CA LEU A 142 -11.65 -2.18 -6.99
C LEU A 142 -12.80 -1.18 -6.77
N GLN A 143 -12.49 0.13 -6.75
CA GLN A 143 -13.51 1.18 -6.68
C GLN A 143 -14.40 1.21 -7.93
N THR A 144 -13.85 0.93 -9.11
CA THR A 144 -14.61 0.89 -10.37
C THR A 144 -15.57 -0.30 -10.44
N GLU A 145 -15.19 -1.44 -9.86
CA GLU A 145 -15.99 -2.68 -9.91
C GLU A 145 -17.07 -2.74 -8.81
N GLY A 146 -17.03 -1.81 -7.85
CA GLY A 146 -18.09 -1.59 -6.86
C GLY A 146 -17.66 -1.89 -5.40
N THR A 147 -18.41 -1.31 -4.46
CA THR A 147 -18.10 -1.32 -3.01
C THR A 147 -18.01 -2.73 -2.40
N ASN A 148 -18.78 -3.69 -2.90
CA ASN A 148 -18.70 -5.08 -2.43
C ASN A 148 -17.35 -5.74 -2.75
N ILE A 149 -16.83 -5.53 -3.96
CA ILE A 149 -15.53 -6.09 -4.35
C ILE A 149 -14.43 -5.37 -3.58
N GLN A 150 -14.50 -4.04 -3.47
CA GLN A 150 -13.55 -3.28 -2.67
C GLN A 150 -13.48 -3.78 -1.22
N SER A 151 -14.61 -4.10 -0.59
CA SER A 151 -14.64 -4.62 0.78
C SER A 151 -13.94 -5.97 0.94
N ILE A 152 -13.97 -6.85 -0.08
CA ILE A 152 -13.31 -8.16 -0.03
C ILE A 152 -11.79 -8.01 0.02
N PHE A 153 -11.26 -7.01 -0.71
CA PHE A 153 -9.82 -6.79 -0.87
C PHE A 153 -9.28 -5.66 0.00
N ALA A 154 -10.14 -4.96 0.76
CA ALA A 154 -9.80 -3.83 1.61
C ALA A 154 -8.64 -4.12 2.57
N ASP A 155 -8.72 -5.24 3.29
CA ASP A 155 -7.67 -5.65 4.24
C ASP A 155 -6.33 -5.93 3.55
N THR A 156 -6.38 -6.60 2.40
CA THR A 156 -5.19 -6.95 1.63
C THR A 156 -4.52 -5.71 1.05
N LEU A 157 -5.33 -4.76 0.58
CA LEU A 157 -4.87 -3.46 0.10
C LEU A 157 -4.28 -2.60 1.24
N SER A 158 -4.94 -2.56 2.41
CA SER A 158 -4.42 -1.86 3.60
C SER A 158 -3.07 -2.42 4.02
N LYS A 159 -2.95 -3.76 4.09
CA LYS A 159 -1.68 -4.44 4.40
C LYS A 159 -0.57 -4.10 3.41
N LEU A 160 -0.89 -3.93 2.12
CA LEU A 160 0.10 -3.57 1.11
C LEU A 160 0.69 -2.17 1.38
N TYR A 161 -0.17 -1.19 1.68
CA TYR A 161 0.27 0.15 2.06
C TYR A 161 0.98 0.18 3.41
N GLU A 162 0.47 -0.51 4.43
CA GLU A 162 1.07 -0.58 5.77
C GLU A 162 2.45 -1.23 5.75
N ASN A 163 2.61 -2.35 5.04
CA ASN A 163 3.91 -3.01 4.89
C ASN A 163 4.91 -2.11 4.18
N THR A 164 4.46 -1.37 3.17
CA THR A 164 5.28 -0.42 2.42
C THR A 164 5.69 0.77 3.28
N LEU A 165 4.76 1.35 4.03
CA LEU A 165 5.01 2.42 4.99
C LEU A 165 6.00 1.98 6.08
N SER A 166 5.79 0.80 6.66
CA SER A 166 6.64 0.26 7.73
C SER A 166 8.06 0.01 7.23
N ALA A 167 8.20 -0.61 6.05
CA ALA A 167 9.50 -0.83 5.44
C ALA A 167 10.20 0.49 5.08
N ALA A 168 9.50 1.46 4.49
CA ALA A 168 10.06 2.77 4.16
C ALA A 168 10.55 3.51 5.43
N LYS A 169 9.77 3.46 6.52
CA LYS A 169 10.18 4.01 7.82
C LYS A 169 11.41 3.32 8.40
N ASN A 170 11.48 2.00 8.34
CA ASN A 170 12.65 1.26 8.82
C ASN A 170 13.90 1.65 8.03
N VAL A 171 13.83 1.68 6.69
CA VAL A 171 14.96 2.10 5.84
C VAL A 171 15.38 3.54 6.14
N ALA A 172 14.43 4.46 6.34
CA ALA A 172 14.73 5.84 6.73
C ALA A 172 15.50 5.89 8.07
N GLN A 173 15.06 5.13 9.07
CA GLN A 173 15.76 5.04 10.36
C GLN A 173 17.19 4.49 10.22
N GLN A 174 17.42 3.51 9.32
CA GLN A 174 18.77 3.00 9.07
C GLN A 174 19.66 4.05 8.40
N ILE A 175 19.11 4.86 7.49
CA ILE A 175 19.83 5.99 6.87
C ILE A 175 20.23 7.01 7.93
N ASP A 176 19.27 7.47 8.74
CA ASP A 176 19.51 8.49 9.77
C ASP A 176 20.55 7.99 10.79
N ALA A 177 20.47 6.73 11.21
CA ALA A 177 21.43 6.12 12.12
C ALA A 177 22.85 6.01 11.53
N ALA A 178 22.98 5.81 10.22
CA ALA A 178 24.29 5.74 9.56
C ALA A 178 24.90 7.11 9.28
N GLN A 179 24.08 8.17 9.22
CA GLN A 179 24.52 9.55 9.05
C GLN A 179 24.80 10.27 10.38
N ALA A 180 24.32 9.73 11.50
CA ALA A 180 24.56 10.31 12.81
C ALA A 180 26.08 10.38 13.13
N PRO A 181 26.61 11.53 13.60
CA PRO A 181 28.02 11.66 13.94
C PRO A 181 28.37 10.68 15.07
N LYS A 182 29.45 9.91 14.90
CA LYS A 182 30.00 9.07 15.98
C LYS A 182 30.48 10.00 17.10
N THR A 183 29.68 10.16 18.15
CA THR A 183 30.16 10.79 19.39
C THR A 183 31.27 9.90 19.94
N THR A 184 32.50 10.39 19.81
CA THR A 184 33.74 9.74 20.27
C THR A 184 34.00 10.15 21.71
#